data_AF-A0A0D7A0M4-F1
#
_entry.id   AF-A0A0D7A0M4-F1
#
_cell.length_a   1.000
_cell.length_b   1.000
_cell.length_c   1.000
_cell.angle_alpha   90.00
_cell.angle_beta   90.00
_cell.angle_gamma   90.00
#
_symmetry.space_group_name_H-M   'P 1'
#
loop_
_entity.id
_entity.type
_entity.pdbx_description
1 polymer ?
#
loop_
_entity_poly.entity_id
_entity_poly.type
_entity_poly.pdbx_seq_one_letter_code
_entity_poly.pdbx_strand_id
1 'polypeptide(L)' 'LACMELIQKRALVRILRSDACAVELVERETLEGVDMILDPHTAIIIFPLLSLPSQCDTLTQRLCEVSWCYA' A
#
# COMPACT_ATOMS: atom_id res chain seq x y z
N LEU A 1 9.53 -0.51 0.77
CA LEU A 1 9.28 -0.55 -0.70
C LEU A 1 7.89 0.01 -0.98
N ALA A 2 7.68 0.71 -2.10
CA ALA A 2 6.39 1.28 -2.48
C ALA A 2 6.08 1.02 -3.96
N CYS A 3 4.83 0.68 -4.29
CA CYS A 3 4.41 0.46 -5.67
C CYS A 3 4.22 1.80 -6.43
N MET A 4 4.18 1.75 -7.75
CA MET A 4 4.02 2.95 -8.58
C MET A 4 2.68 3.67 -8.33
N GLU A 5 1.59 2.93 -8.12
CA GLU A 5 0.28 3.51 -7.82
C GLU A 5 0.30 4.32 -6.53
N LEU A 6 1.09 3.89 -5.54
CA LEU A 6 1.30 4.64 -4.31
C LEU A 6 2.13 5.90 -4.55
N ILE A 7 3.23 5.79 -5.31
CA ILE A 7 4.12 6.93 -5.59
C ILE A 7 3.39 8.05 -6.34
N GLN A 8 2.40 7.71 -7.16
CA GLN A 8 1.55 8.67 -7.86
C GLN A 8 0.63 9.47 -6.91
N LYS A 9 0.36 8.99 -5.70
CA LYS A 9 -0.40 9.71 -4.65
C LYS A 9 0.48 10.77 -3.97
N ARG A 10 0.84 11.82 -4.71
CA ARG A 10 1.83 12.85 -4.31
C ARG A 10 1.61 13.46 -2.92
N ALA A 11 0.36 13.69 -2.52
CA ALA A 11 0.05 14.24 -1.20
C ALA A 11 0.51 13.31 -0.07
N LEU A 12 0.26 12.00 -0.21
CA LEU A 12 0.68 11.00 0.76
C LEU A 12 2.20 10.84 0.77
N VAL A 13 2.83 10.73 -0.40
CA VAL A 13 4.29 10.65 -0.53
C VAL A 13 4.98 11.84 0.13
N ARG A 14 4.44 13.05 -0.04
CA ARG A 14 4.97 14.26 0.57
C ARG A 14 4.91 14.20 2.11
N ILE A 15 3.82 13.69 2.68
CA ILE A 15 3.68 13.56 4.14
C ILE A 15 4.65 12.49 4.66
N LEU A 16 4.72 11.34 3.99
CA LEU A 16 5.62 10.25 4.37
C LEU A 16 7.09 10.70 4.38
N ARG A 17 7.50 11.52 3.40
CA ARG A 17 8.86 12.09 3.31
C ARG A 17 9.09 13.33 4.17
N SER A 18 8.06 13.85 4.83
CA SER A 18 8.22 15.02 5.71
C SER A 18 9.05 14.67 6.94
N ASP A 19 9.68 15.65 7.57
CA ASP A 19 10.49 15.43 8.77
C ASP A 19 9.72 14.79 9.94
N ALA A 20 8.39 14.92 9.95
CA ALA A 20 7.52 14.30 10.95
C ALA A 20 7.43 12.78 10.80
N CYS A 21 7.56 12.25 9.57
CA CYS A 21 7.46 10.82 9.29
C CYS A 21 8.81 10.20 8.91
N ALA A 22 9.69 10.97 8.25
CA ALA A 22 11.04 10.59 7.83
C ALA A 22 11.11 9.24 7.09
N VAL A 23 10.09 8.92 6.29
CA VAL A 23 10.01 7.66 5.55
C VAL A 23 10.69 7.81 4.20
N GLU A 24 11.75 7.04 3.99
CA GLU A 24 12.35 6.85 2.66
C GLU A 24 11.56 5.80 1.87
N LEU A 25 11.13 6.18 0.66
CA LEU A 25 10.34 5.31 -0.21
C LEU A 25 11.21 4.84 -1.38
N VAL A 26 11.48 3.55 -1.42
CA VAL A 26 12.10 2.86 -2.55
C VAL A 26 11.01 2.38 -3.50
N GLU A 27 11.03 2.93 -4.71
CA GLU A 27 10.05 2.68 -5.76
C GLU A 27 10.21 1.29 -6.39
N ARG A 28 9.07 0.67 -6.69
CA ARG A 28 8.93 -0.57 -7.46
C ARG A 28 7.76 -0.41 -8.41
N GLU A 29 7.88 -0.98 -9.61
CA GLU A 29 6.82 -0.96 -10.62
C GLU A 29 5.53 -1.56 -10.05
N THR A 30 5.64 -2.74 -9.44
CA THR A 30 4.54 -3.45 -8.79
C THR A 30 5.02 -4.12 -7.50
N LEU A 31 4.11 -4.33 -6.56
CA LEU A 31 4.31 -5.13 -5.34
C LEU A 31 3.22 -6.22 -5.22
N GLU A 32 2.76 -6.76 -6.36
CA GLU A 32 1.89 -7.95 -6.42
C GLU A 32 0.65 -7.88 -5.51
N GLY A 33 -0.03 -6.73 -5.49
CA GLY A 33 -1.25 -6.56 -4.71
C GLY A 33 -1.04 -5.94 -3.33
N VAL A 34 0.11 -5.37 -3.00
CA VAL A 34 0.24 -4.44 -1.86
C VAL A 34 0.72 -3.06 -2.32
N ASP A 35 0.50 -2.03 -1.50
CA ASP A 35 0.91 -0.67 -1.85
C ASP A 35 2.28 -0.33 -1.25
N MET A 36 2.61 -0.92 -0.10
CA MET A 36 3.89 -0.75 0.58
C MET A 36 4.32 -2.04 1.29
N ILE A 37 5.62 -2.32 1.31
CA ILE A 37 6.24 -3.35 2.16
C ILE A 37 7.19 -2.64 3.11
N LEU A 38 6.99 -2.84 4.42
CA LEU A 38 7.83 -2.24 5.47
C LEU A 38 9.00 -3.16 5.82
N ASP A 39 8.72 -4.45 5.94
CA ASP A 39 9.66 -5.50 6.33
C ASP A 39 9.19 -6.85 5.71
N PRO A 40 9.93 -7.96 5.88
CA PRO A 40 9.57 -9.25 5.28
C PRO A 40 8.18 -9.80 5.64
N HIS A 41 7.57 -9.32 6.73
CA HIS A 41 6.30 -9.82 7.27
C HIS A 41 5.20 -8.75 7.30
N THR A 42 5.53 -7.48 7.05
CA THR A 42 4.56 -6.38 7.12
C THR A 42 4.37 -5.69 5.78
N ALA A 43 3.12 -5.68 5.31
CA ALA A 43 2.69 -4.95 4.12
C ALA A 43 1.48 -4.06 4.40
N ILE A 44 1.31 -3.00 3.60
CA ILE A 44 0.22 -2.02 3.70
C ILE A 44 -0.58 -2.02 2.40
N ILE A 45 -1.91 -2.06 2.53
CA ILE A 45 -2.87 -1.78 1.47
C ILE A 45 -3.63 -0.50 1.82
N ILE A 46 -3.69 0.44 0.89
CA ILE A 46 -4.40 1.71 1.01
C ILE A 46 -5.64 1.66 0.13
N PHE A 47 -6.79 1.59 0.79
CA PHE A 47 -8.07 1.47 0.11
C PHE A 47 -8.94 2.73 0.28
N PRO A 48 -9.51 3.32 -0.80
CA PRO A 48 -10.40 4.47 -0.68
C PRO A 48 -11.71 4.11 0.02
N LEU A 49 -11.98 4.73 1.18
CA LEU A 49 -13.19 4.45 1.96
C LEU A 49 -14.49 4.67 1.16
N LEU A 50 -14.52 5.66 0.27
CA LEU A 50 -15.67 5.96 -0.58
C LEU A 50 -16.01 4.81 -1.54
N SER A 51 -15.01 4.04 -1.98
CA SER A 51 -15.19 2.91 -2.89
C SER A 51 -15.55 1.61 -2.17
N LEU A 52 -15.41 1.58 -0.83
CA LEU A 52 -15.49 0.35 -0.03
C LEU A 52 -16.82 -0.41 -0.22
N PRO A 53 -18.00 0.24 -0.21
CA PRO A 53 -19.26 -0.48 -0.38
C PRO A 53 -19.36 -1.21 -1.73
N SER A 54 -18.79 -0.63 -2.78
CA SER A 54 -18.84 -1.18 -4.14
C SER A 54 -17.72 -2.17 -4.47
N GLN A 55 -16.68 -2.24 -3.64
CA GLN A 55 -15.45 -2.98 -3.93
C GLN A 55 -15.02 -3.88 -2.74
N CYS A 56 -15.92 -4.16 -1.81
CA CYS A 56 -15.63 -4.98 -0.63
C CYS A 56 -15.12 -6.37 -1.04
N ASP A 57 -15.75 -7.00 -2.03
CA ASP A 57 -15.33 -8.33 -2.51
C ASP A 57 -13.94 -8.28 -3.16
N THR A 58 -13.67 -7.25 -3.96
CA THR A 58 -12.34 -7.02 -4.55
C THR A 58 -11.27 -6.83 -3.49
N LEU A 59 -11.54 -6.02 -2.45
CA LEU A 59 -10.63 -5.83 -1.34
C LEU A 59 -10.42 -7.11 -0.54
N THR A 60 -11.48 -7.89 -0.31
CA THR A 60 -11.42 -9.18 0.40
C THR A 60 -10.57 -10.17 -0.37
N GLN A 61 -10.76 -10.29 -1.68
CA GLN A 61 -9.94 -11.15 -2.53
C GLN A 61 -8.46 -10.76 -2.45
N ARG A 62 -8.16 -9.46 -2.59
CA ARG A 62 -6.79 -8.92 -2.49
C ARG A 62 -6.16 -9.23 -1.13
N LEU A 63 -6.91 -9.10 -0.03
CA LEU A 63 -6.45 -9.44 1.32
C LEU A 63 -6.14 -10.94 1.45
N CYS A 64 -7.02 -11.81 0.95
CA CYS A 64 -6.80 -13.25 0.96
C CYS A 64 -5.52 -13.62 0.20
N GLU A 65 -5.30 -13.04 -0.99
CA GLU A 65 -4.12 -13.29 -1.83
C GLU A 65 -2.80 -12.94 -1.14
N VAL A 66 -2.76 -11.88 -0.32
CA VAL A 66 -1.51 -11.43 0.33
C VAL A 66 -1.35 -11.93 1.77
N SER A 67 -2.43 -12.39 2.39
CA SER A 67 -2.43 -12.81 3.80
C SER A 67 -1.45 -13.95 4.10
N TRP A 68 -1.23 -14.89 3.18
CA TRP A 68 -0.31 -16.01 3.45
C TRP A 68 1.15 -15.56 3.68
N CYS A 69 1.56 -14.42 3.11
CA CYS A 69 2.93 -13.90 3.19
C CYS A 69 3.12 -12.89 4.33
N TYR A 70 2.05 -12.20 4.73
CA TYR A 70 2.11 -11.02 5.61
C TYR A 70 1.11 -11.05 6.80
N ALA A 71 0.57 -12.23 7.16
CA ALA A 71 -0.37 -12.39 8.28
C ALA A 71 0.28 -12.43 9.66
#